data_AF-A0A9W8IAR2-F1
#
_entry.id   AF-A0A9W8IAR2-F1
#
_cell.length_a   1.000
_cell.length_b   1.000
_cell.length_c   1.000
_cell.angle_alpha   90.00
_cell.angle_beta   90.00
_cell.angle_gamma   90.00
#
_symmetry.space_group_name_H-M   'P 1'
#
loop_
_entity.id
_entity.type
_entity.pdbx_description
1 polymer ?
#
loop_
_entity_poly.entity_id
_entity_poly.type
_entity_poly.pdbx_seq_one_letter_code
_entity_poly.pdbx_strand_id
1 'polypeptide(L)'
;MRLFSTSCFCQIRSQTHSKWTAEKAAELIDYIKTNYSGKVSGNWDYVISEIQKTPLNRGNRWTSAEITKLKQYVWENYAQYGLYVDDWNTVANKFNRSATSCYTMYYKAIFPEEKFYKSHGTAAKPVRVKETLTGEMLAYANKLQTAIKKNMGPKGPFAVKWSDVAHELNKPLFEVLLSTDRLLRHKGRLIPMASLQHPADPDILSKMQQFIKAHFKDKPTIDWDIVSLYLCIDPKSCAIAYTKWLLAYAMPSGVAGHSYHYQKNHNRWTTEEIERLNYAATNRDKFPLWKHIAAYVGNGRSLSSCYIAWKNQQNHKAVWTSEEKQLLSVEIEKMQGKLDWDKLLPLFPGKTKAQLTIKADAIQKKKNYTKTRQIAESKAQLLFDAVAKNTDIETDWIKVSDVVGISPANCRSYYLMFKQRQGKAIKWSKEELSRLQYAANMIDEQTANRWEIVAQMVGTRTAAQCGSKFRRLQNSF
;
A
#
# COMPACT_ATOMS: atom_id res chain seq x y z
N MET A 1 3.64 -42.08 12.50
CA MET A 1 3.41 -41.37 11.21
C MET A 1 3.66 -39.88 11.41
N ARG A 2 4.83 -39.37 11.02
CA ARG A 2 5.06 -37.92 10.90
C ARG A 2 4.94 -37.57 9.41
N LEU A 3 3.90 -36.81 9.07
CA LEU A 3 3.73 -36.25 7.73
C LEU A 3 4.92 -35.32 7.44
N PHE A 4 5.69 -35.63 6.39
CA PHE A 4 6.70 -34.72 5.86
C PHE A 4 6.00 -33.47 5.33
N SER A 5 6.18 -32.34 6.02
CA SER A 5 5.57 -31.07 5.63
C SER A 5 6.40 -30.35 4.57
N THR A 6 5.75 -29.46 3.82
CA THR A 6 6.32 -28.45 2.91
C THR A 6 7.52 -27.68 3.48
N SER A 7 7.72 -27.70 4.81
CA SER A 7 8.89 -27.17 5.50
C SER A 7 10.21 -27.75 5.01
N CYS A 8 10.28 -29.04 4.67
CA CYS A 8 11.54 -29.66 4.24
C CYS A 8 11.99 -29.15 2.86
N PHE A 9 11.05 -28.93 1.94
CA PHE A 9 11.32 -28.33 0.63
C PHE A 9 11.79 -26.88 0.75
N CYS A 10 11.20 -26.11 1.66
CA CYS A 10 11.65 -24.75 1.98
C CYS A 10 13.03 -24.72 2.64
N GLN A 11 13.35 -25.72 3.47
CA GLN A 11 14.61 -25.82 4.20
C GLN A 11 15.77 -26.25 3.29
N ILE A 12 15.53 -27.17 2.35
CA ILE A 12 16.48 -27.52 1.27
C ILE A 12 16.71 -26.29 0.38
N ARG A 13 15.65 -25.57 0.00
CA ARG A 13 15.74 -24.33 -0.80
C ARG A 13 16.50 -23.21 -0.08
N SER A 14 16.34 -23.08 1.25
CA SER A 14 17.06 -22.06 2.04
C SER A 14 18.53 -22.42 2.27
N GLN A 15 18.87 -23.71 2.36
CA GLN A 15 20.26 -24.15 2.50
C GLN A 15 21.05 -24.01 1.19
N THR A 16 20.37 -24.03 0.04
CA THR A 16 20.96 -23.69 -1.26
C THR A 16 20.90 -22.19 -1.56
N HIS A 17 21.58 -21.36 -0.76
CA HIS A 17 21.83 -19.95 -1.12
C HIS A 17 22.73 -19.78 -2.37
N SER A 18 23.22 -20.88 -2.96
CA SER A 18 23.99 -20.90 -4.20
C SER A 18 23.15 -21.39 -5.38
N LYS A 19 23.22 -20.65 -6.50
CA LYS A 19 22.66 -20.89 -7.85
C LYS A 19 22.06 -22.30 -8.04
N TRP A 20 20.75 -22.36 -8.20
CA TRP A 20 20.02 -23.56 -8.65
C TRP A 20 20.33 -23.79 -10.14
N THR A 21 21.24 -24.72 -10.45
CA THR A 21 21.66 -25.09 -11.81
C THR A 21 21.05 -26.44 -12.21
N ALA A 22 21.12 -26.76 -13.50
CA ALA A 22 20.67 -28.06 -14.01
C ALA A 22 21.42 -29.22 -13.34
N GLU A 23 22.72 -29.06 -13.11
CA GLU A 23 23.58 -30.05 -12.43
C GLU A 23 23.11 -30.31 -10.98
N LYS A 24 22.84 -29.26 -10.21
CA LYS A 24 22.36 -29.42 -8.82
C LYS A 24 20.96 -30.02 -8.74
N ALA A 25 20.10 -29.71 -9.71
CA ALA A 25 18.79 -30.35 -9.79
C ALA A 25 18.93 -31.85 -10.10
N ALA A 26 19.87 -32.23 -10.99
CA ALA A 26 20.18 -33.62 -11.28
C ALA A 26 20.79 -34.36 -10.08
N GLU A 27 21.77 -33.75 -9.39
CA GLU A 27 22.37 -34.27 -8.16
C GLU A 27 21.32 -34.51 -7.06
N LEU A 28 20.39 -33.57 -6.87
CA LEU A 28 19.34 -33.71 -5.87
C LEU A 28 18.34 -34.82 -6.24
N ILE A 29 17.96 -34.94 -7.52
CA ILE A 29 17.10 -36.02 -7.99
C ILE A 29 17.77 -37.38 -7.77
N ASP A 30 19.07 -37.48 -8.08
CA ASP A 30 19.84 -38.71 -7.90
C ASP A 30 20.00 -39.08 -6.42
N TYR A 31 20.25 -38.08 -5.57
CA TYR A 31 20.27 -38.25 -4.12
C TYR A 31 18.92 -38.75 -3.57
N ILE A 32 17.80 -38.17 -4.03
CA ILE A 32 16.45 -38.59 -3.64
C ILE A 32 16.19 -40.04 -4.07
N LYS A 33 16.50 -40.39 -5.32
CA LYS A 33 16.33 -41.76 -5.84
C LYS A 33 17.19 -42.77 -5.07
N THR A 34 18.45 -42.45 -4.82
CA THR A 34 19.41 -43.36 -4.18
C THR A 34 19.08 -43.60 -2.70
N ASN A 35 18.67 -42.56 -1.97
CA ASN A 35 18.53 -42.65 -0.52
C ASN A 35 17.09 -42.91 -0.04
N TYR A 36 16.09 -42.62 -0.88
CA TYR A 36 14.69 -42.65 -0.47
C TYR A 36 13.78 -43.54 -1.33
N SER A 37 14.27 -44.12 -2.43
CA SER A 37 13.52 -45.16 -3.14
C SER A 37 13.35 -46.40 -2.24
N GLY A 38 12.11 -46.84 -2.06
CA GLY A 38 11.77 -48.04 -1.30
C GLY A 38 11.69 -47.91 0.24
N LYS A 39 12.06 -46.78 0.85
CA LYS A 39 12.12 -46.66 2.33
C LYS A 39 10.99 -45.84 2.98
N VAL A 40 10.15 -45.12 2.22
CA VAL A 40 9.08 -44.28 2.79
C VAL A 40 7.90 -44.19 1.80
N SER A 41 6.65 -44.20 2.31
CA SER A 41 5.39 -44.08 1.56
C SER A 41 5.10 -42.66 1.01
N GLY A 42 6.13 -41.95 0.54
CA GLY A 42 6.00 -40.62 -0.05
C GLY A 42 5.88 -40.69 -1.58
N ASN A 43 5.07 -39.81 -2.18
CA ASN A 43 5.00 -39.64 -3.63
C ASN A 43 6.23 -38.87 -4.14
N TRP A 44 7.37 -39.55 -4.20
CA TRP A 44 8.64 -38.97 -4.63
C TRP A 44 8.64 -38.60 -6.11
N ASP A 45 7.83 -39.28 -6.92
CA ASP A 45 7.63 -38.93 -8.32
C ASP A 45 7.05 -37.53 -8.48
N TYR A 46 6.12 -37.13 -7.60
CA TYR A 46 5.61 -35.76 -7.55
C TYR A 46 6.72 -34.75 -7.23
N VAL A 47 7.54 -35.02 -6.22
CA VAL A 47 8.65 -34.12 -5.82
C VAL A 47 9.68 -33.98 -6.94
N ILE A 48 10.05 -35.07 -7.61
CA ILE A 48 10.94 -35.07 -8.77
C ILE A 48 10.32 -34.25 -9.92
N SER A 49 9.01 -34.42 -10.18
CA SER A 49 8.32 -33.68 -11.23
C SER A 49 8.31 -32.17 -10.97
N GLU A 50 8.17 -31.73 -9.72
CA GLU A 50 8.19 -30.31 -9.36
C GLU A 50 9.60 -29.72 -9.46
N ILE A 51 10.65 -30.49 -9.12
CA ILE A 51 12.04 -30.08 -9.35
C ILE A 51 12.30 -29.88 -10.85
N GLN A 52 11.80 -30.77 -11.70
CA GLN A 52 11.98 -30.69 -13.16
C GLN A 52 11.20 -29.54 -13.82
N LYS A 53 10.01 -29.20 -13.32
CA LYS A 53 9.21 -28.06 -13.79
C LYS A 53 9.74 -26.70 -13.35
N THR A 54 10.62 -26.66 -12.34
CA THR A 54 11.13 -25.40 -11.80
C THR A 54 12.00 -24.72 -12.86
N PRO A 55 11.71 -23.45 -13.26
CA PRO A 55 12.49 -22.75 -14.26
C PRO A 55 13.95 -22.66 -13.82
N LEU A 56 14.84 -23.27 -14.60
CA LEU A 56 16.28 -23.17 -14.35
C LEU A 56 16.69 -21.71 -14.49
N ASN A 57 17.38 -21.19 -13.47
CA ASN A 57 17.96 -19.85 -13.51
C ASN A 57 19.08 -19.84 -14.58
N ARG A 58 18.72 -19.57 -15.85
CA ARG A 58 19.69 -19.09 -16.84
C ARG A 58 20.29 -17.84 -16.21
N GLY A 59 21.59 -17.86 -15.93
CA GLY A 59 22.24 -16.85 -15.09
C GLY A 59 21.85 -15.41 -15.42
N ASN A 60 21.89 -14.53 -14.43
CA ASN A 60 21.47 -13.11 -14.49
C ASN A 60 22.19 -12.23 -15.52
N ARG A 61 23.07 -12.78 -16.37
CA ARG A 61 23.78 -12.03 -17.41
C ARG A 61 23.08 -12.22 -18.74
N TRP A 62 22.72 -11.10 -19.34
CA TRP A 62 22.33 -11.01 -20.74
C TRP A 62 23.59 -10.95 -21.57
N THR A 63 23.66 -11.77 -22.61
CA THR A 63 24.69 -11.66 -23.65
C THR A 63 24.36 -10.48 -24.56
N SER A 64 25.39 -9.88 -25.19
CA SER A 64 25.18 -8.80 -26.17
C SER A 64 24.22 -9.22 -27.28
N ALA A 65 24.29 -10.49 -27.72
CA ALA A 65 23.39 -11.05 -28.74
C ALA A 65 21.92 -11.12 -28.26
N GLU A 66 21.67 -11.51 -27.00
CA GLU A 66 20.31 -11.49 -26.43
C GLU A 66 19.76 -10.07 -26.31
N ILE A 67 20.60 -9.10 -25.93
CA ILE A 67 20.20 -7.69 -25.85
C ILE A 67 19.83 -7.15 -27.24
N THR A 68 20.62 -7.46 -28.27
CA THR A 68 20.32 -7.08 -29.65
C THR A 68 19.00 -7.68 -30.13
N LYS A 69 18.76 -8.97 -29.86
CA LYS A 69 17.48 -9.63 -30.19
C LYS A 69 16.30 -9.02 -29.45
N LEU A 70 16.47 -8.64 -28.18
CA LEU A 70 15.44 -7.95 -27.40
C LEU A 70 15.10 -6.58 -28.00
N LYS A 71 16.11 -5.78 -28.37
CA LYS A 71 15.89 -4.49 -29.03
C LYS A 71 15.12 -4.65 -30.33
N GLN A 72 15.57 -5.57 -31.19
CA GLN A 72 14.96 -5.83 -32.48
C GLN A 72 13.50 -6.29 -32.31
N TYR A 73 13.25 -7.24 -31.41
CA TYR A 73 11.89 -7.73 -31.15
C TYR A 73 10.95 -6.63 -30.66
N VAL A 74 11.38 -5.79 -29.72
CA VAL A 74 10.56 -4.68 -29.23
C VAL A 74 10.33 -3.62 -30.32
N TRP A 75 11.34 -3.34 -31.15
CA TRP A 75 11.25 -2.40 -32.27
C TRP A 75 10.30 -2.88 -33.38
N GLU A 76 10.42 -4.14 -33.81
CA GLU A 76 9.59 -4.72 -34.86
C GLU A 76 8.11 -4.79 -34.49
N ASN A 77 7.81 -4.88 -33.19
CA ASN A 77 6.45 -4.90 -32.69
C ASN A 77 5.99 -3.54 -32.12
N TYR A 78 6.81 -2.48 -32.28
CA TYR A 78 6.54 -1.14 -31.75
C TYR A 78 5.27 -0.52 -32.32
N ALA A 79 4.97 -0.75 -33.60
CA ALA A 79 3.75 -0.30 -34.25
C ALA A 79 2.48 -0.97 -33.70
N GLN A 80 2.60 -2.16 -33.11
CA GLN A 80 1.49 -2.90 -32.51
C GLN A 80 1.20 -2.48 -31.07
N TYR A 81 2.20 -1.98 -30.34
CA TYR A 81 2.10 -1.67 -28.91
C TYR A 81 2.04 -0.17 -28.57
N GLY A 82 2.34 0.72 -29.52
CA GLY A 82 2.40 2.15 -29.25
C GLY A 82 3.61 2.54 -28.37
N LEU A 83 3.63 3.78 -27.89
CA LEU A 83 4.76 4.37 -27.11
C LEU A 83 5.12 3.60 -25.81
N TYR A 84 4.32 2.62 -25.40
CA TYR A 84 4.56 1.77 -24.25
C TYR A 84 4.35 0.30 -24.61
N VAL A 85 5.34 -0.56 -24.37
CA VAL A 85 5.12 -2.01 -24.34
C VAL A 85 4.30 -2.32 -23.09
N ASP A 86 2.97 -2.33 -23.23
CA ASP A 86 2.06 -2.56 -22.10
C ASP A 86 2.05 -4.02 -21.61
N ASP A 87 2.60 -4.94 -22.39
CA ASP A 87 2.69 -6.37 -22.02
C ASP A 87 4.13 -6.92 -22.07
N TRP A 88 4.89 -6.60 -21.02
CA TRP A 88 6.21 -7.20 -20.80
C TRP A 88 6.17 -8.71 -20.49
N ASN A 89 5.00 -9.31 -20.22
CA ASN A 89 4.90 -10.76 -20.00
C ASN A 89 5.00 -11.52 -21.33
N THR A 90 4.45 -10.98 -22.42
CA THR A 90 4.64 -11.55 -23.76
C THR A 90 6.12 -11.52 -24.18
N VAL A 91 6.82 -10.41 -23.91
CA VAL A 91 8.28 -10.31 -24.11
C VAL A 91 9.04 -11.29 -23.21
N ALA A 92 8.66 -11.37 -21.93
CA ALA A 92 9.24 -12.29 -20.96
C ALA A 92 9.18 -13.76 -21.41
N ASN A 93 8.02 -14.19 -21.90
CA ASN A 93 7.80 -15.54 -22.41
C ASN A 93 8.68 -15.84 -23.63
N LYS A 94 8.80 -14.88 -24.56
CA LYS A 94 9.64 -15.03 -25.77
C LYS A 94 11.12 -15.25 -25.43
N PHE A 95 11.63 -14.54 -24.43
CA PHE A 95 13.04 -14.61 -24.03
C PHE A 95 13.31 -15.61 -22.92
N ASN A 96 12.26 -16.24 -22.36
CA ASN A 96 12.32 -17.09 -21.18
C ASN A 96 13.06 -16.39 -20.01
N ARG A 97 12.68 -15.14 -19.75
CA ARG A 97 13.21 -14.27 -18.68
C ARG A 97 12.04 -13.61 -17.95
N SER A 98 12.27 -12.96 -16.81
CA SER A 98 11.21 -12.19 -16.16
C SER A 98 10.90 -10.89 -16.92
N ALA A 99 9.64 -10.43 -16.84
CA ALA A 99 9.20 -9.14 -17.40
C ALA A 99 10.08 -7.97 -16.92
N THR A 100 10.38 -7.93 -15.62
CA THR A 100 11.26 -6.92 -15.02
C THR A 100 12.68 -6.99 -15.58
N SER A 101 13.22 -8.18 -15.85
CA SER A 101 14.55 -8.31 -16.45
C SER A 101 14.58 -7.83 -17.89
N CYS A 102 13.53 -8.14 -18.68
CA CYS A 102 13.42 -7.68 -20.08
C CYS A 102 13.28 -6.16 -20.14
N TYR A 103 12.38 -5.58 -19.33
CA TYR A 103 12.20 -4.13 -19.21
C TYR A 103 13.52 -3.44 -18.86
N THR A 104 14.16 -3.89 -17.77
CA THR A 104 15.38 -3.26 -17.26
C THR A 104 16.51 -3.30 -18.28
N MET A 105 16.66 -4.41 -19.02
CA MET A 105 17.73 -4.55 -20.00
C MET A 105 17.47 -3.79 -21.29
N TYR A 106 16.22 -3.76 -21.76
CA TYR A 106 15.82 -2.95 -22.91
C TYR A 106 16.12 -1.46 -22.65
N TYR A 107 15.67 -0.94 -21.50
CA TYR A 107 15.90 0.46 -21.13
C TYR A 107 17.38 0.79 -20.95
N LYS A 108 18.16 -0.04 -20.24
CA LYS A 108 19.61 0.18 -20.11
C LYS A 108 20.33 0.20 -21.45
N ALA A 109 19.85 -0.59 -22.41
CA ALA A 109 20.50 -0.70 -23.69
C ALA A 109 20.13 0.45 -24.66
N ILE A 110 19.04 1.18 -24.40
CA ILE A 110 18.62 2.37 -25.16
C ILE A 110 19.13 3.65 -24.50
N PHE A 111 19.22 3.67 -23.17
CA PHE A 111 19.68 4.81 -22.37
C PHE A 111 20.92 4.43 -21.54
N PRO A 112 22.09 4.25 -22.17
CA PRO A 112 23.28 3.74 -21.50
C PRO A 112 23.89 4.70 -20.45
N GLU A 113 23.54 5.98 -20.48
CA GLU A 113 24.15 7.03 -19.63
C GLU A 113 23.31 7.39 -18.38
N GLU A 114 22.08 6.89 -18.26
CA GLU A 114 21.26 7.13 -17.06
C GLU A 114 21.57 6.11 -15.95
N LYS A 115 22.20 6.57 -14.87
CA LYS A 115 22.30 5.79 -13.64
C LYS A 115 20.92 5.67 -12.99
N PHE A 116 20.25 4.54 -13.22
CA PHE A 116 18.97 4.24 -12.59
C PHE A 116 19.10 4.19 -11.06
N TYR A 117 18.30 4.97 -10.35
CA TYR A 117 18.19 4.91 -8.90
C TYR A 117 17.70 3.50 -8.51
N LYS A 118 18.52 2.76 -7.77
CA LYS A 118 18.05 1.55 -7.08
C LYS A 118 17.04 1.98 -6.02
N SER A 119 15.78 1.62 -6.20
CA SER A 119 14.81 1.60 -5.11
C SER A 119 15.13 0.42 -4.20
N HIS A 120 16.00 0.60 -3.21
CA HIS A 120 15.90 -0.09 -1.92
C HIS A 120 16.45 0.82 -0.82
N GLY A 121 15.70 0.86 0.29
CA GLY A 121 15.75 1.90 1.29
C GLY A 121 17.11 2.13 1.93
N THR A 122 17.59 3.37 1.82
CA THR A 122 18.08 4.24 2.90
C THR A 122 18.71 5.47 2.23
N ALA A 123 18.50 6.64 2.82
CA ALA A 123 18.84 7.92 2.22
C ALA A 123 20.34 8.04 1.90
N ALA A 124 20.69 8.09 0.62
CA ALA A 124 22.03 8.47 0.16
C ALA A 124 21.98 9.86 -0.47
N LYS A 125 22.85 10.77 0.01
CA LYS A 125 23.02 12.13 -0.53
C LYS A 125 23.59 12.06 -1.97
N PRO A 126 23.20 12.98 -2.87
CA PRO A 126 23.68 12.97 -4.25
C PRO A 126 25.17 13.33 -4.31
N VAL A 127 25.95 12.45 -4.94
CA VAL A 127 27.35 12.72 -5.33
C VAL A 127 27.34 13.58 -6.59
N ARG A 128 27.85 14.82 -6.51
CA ARG A 128 28.08 15.66 -7.69
C ARG A 128 29.31 15.16 -8.43
N VAL A 129 29.12 14.57 -9.60
CA VAL A 129 30.22 14.34 -10.55
C VAL A 129 30.37 15.62 -11.37
N LYS A 130 31.56 16.23 -11.35
CA LYS A 130 31.92 17.31 -12.27
C LYS A 130 32.29 16.66 -13.60
N GLU A 131 31.42 16.75 -14.59
CA GLU A 131 31.79 16.44 -15.98
C GLU A 131 32.67 17.56 -16.53
N THR A 132 33.71 17.22 -17.28
CA THR A 132 34.52 18.18 -18.03
C THR A 132 33.90 18.34 -19.43
N LEU A 133 33.49 19.56 -19.80
CA LEU A 133 33.02 19.86 -21.15
C LEU A 133 34.11 19.56 -22.18
N THR A 134 33.75 18.94 -23.30
CA THR A 134 34.67 18.76 -24.42
C THR A 134 35.03 20.11 -25.05
N GLY A 135 36.16 20.20 -25.76
CA GLY A 135 36.62 21.45 -26.39
C GLY A 135 35.57 22.09 -27.33
N GLU A 136 34.82 21.27 -28.06
CA GLU A 136 33.75 21.71 -28.96
C GLU A 136 32.54 22.25 -28.18
N MET A 137 32.15 21.60 -27.08
CA MET A 137 31.07 22.07 -26.22
C MET A 137 31.42 23.39 -25.55
N LEU A 138 32.68 23.57 -25.15
CA LEU A 138 33.17 24.82 -24.58
C LEU A 138 33.19 25.95 -25.62
N ALA A 139 33.64 25.66 -26.85
CA ALA A 139 33.62 26.61 -27.95
C ALA A 139 32.18 27.06 -28.30
N TYR A 140 31.23 26.12 -28.35
CA TYR A 140 29.83 26.42 -28.59
C TYR A 140 29.19 27.20 -27.42
N ALA A 141 29.49 26.81 -26.17
CA ALA A 141 29.03 27.53 -24.98
C ALA A 141 29.50 28.99 -24.98
N ASN A 142 30.74 29.25 -25.39
CA ASN A 142 31.27 30.60 -25.49
C ASN A 142 30.58 31.40 -26.61
N LYS A 143 30.32 30.79 -27.78
CA LYS A 143 29.54 31.43 -28.86
C LYS A 143 28.12 31.79 -28.41
N LEU A 144 27.44 30.85 -27.76
CA LEU A 144 26.10 31.05 -27.21
C LEU A 144 26.09 32.16 -26.15
N GLN A 145 27.06 32.18 -25.24
CA GLN A 145 27.15 33.22 -24.22
C GLN A 145 27.41 34.61 -24.82
N THR A 146 28.21 34.70 -25.88
CA THR A 146 28.46 35.95 -26.62
C THR A 146 27.21 36.43 -27.35
N ALA A 147 26.49 35.54 -28.04
CA ALA A 147 25.24 35.87 -28.73
C ALA A 147 24.15 36.34 -27.73
N ILE A 148 24.01 35.67 -26.58
CA ILE A 148 23.07 36.10 -25.54
C ILE A 148 23.43 37.49 -25.00
N LYS A 149 24.71 37.79 -24.77
CA LYS A 149 25.17 39.12 -24.31
C LYS A 149 24.93 40.22 -25.33
N LYS A 150 25.18 39.95 -26.61
CA LYS A 150 24.97 40.92 -27.69
C LYS A 150 23.49 41.26 -27.88
N ASN A 151 22.61 40.30 -27.63
CA ASN A 151 21.15 40.46 -27.72
C ASN A 151 20.51 40.82 -26.37
N MET A 152 21.30 41.08 -25.32
CA MET A 152 20.80 41.66 -24.07
C MET A 152 20.58 43.16 -24.24
N GLY A 153 19.32 43.58 -24.24
CA GLY A 153 18.97 45.00 -24.17
C GLY A 153 19.32 45.63 -22.81
N PRO A 154 19.13 46.97 -22.66
CA PRO A 154 19.49 47.71 -21.43
C PRO A 154 18.74 47.25 -20.17
N LYS A 155 17.67 46.46 -20.33
CA LYS A 155 16.86 45.90 -19.24
C LYS A 155 17.41 44.58 -18.67
N GLY A 156 18.61 44.16 -19.09
CA GLY A 156 19.30 42.99 -18.55
C GLY A 156 18.86 41.64 -19.16
N PRO A 157 19.24 40.51 -18.55
CA PRO A 157 19.15 39.17 -19.14
C PRO A 157 17.72 38.67 -19.42
N PHE A 158 16.71 39.36 -18.89
CA PHE A 158 15.29 39.00 -19.07
C PHE A 158 14.67 39.58 -20.35
N ALA A 159 15.40 40.42 -21.09
CA ALA A 159 14.94 41.05 -22.32
C ALA A 159 15.54 40.45 -23.61
N VAL A 160 16.20 39.28 -23.51
CA VAL A 160 16.82 38.62 -24.66
C VAL A 160 15.74 38.07 -25.59
N LYS A 161 15.72 38.56 -26.85
CA LYS A 161 14.94 37.94 -27.91
C LYS A 161 15.66 36.69 -28.42
N TRP A 162 15.21 35.52 -27.97
CA TRP A 162 15.87 34.24 -28.29
C TRP A 162 15.86 33.88 -29.78
N SER A 163 14.92 34.43 -30.56
CA SER A 163 14.93 34.34 -32.03
C SER A 163 16.20 34.93 -32.65
N ASP A 164 16.67 36.05 -32.11
CA ASP A 164 17.79 36.81 -32.66
C ASP A 164 19.11 36.11 -32.29
N VAL A 165 19.17 35.54 -31.07
CA VAL A 165 20.25 34.64 -30.65
C VAL A 165 20.32 33.39 -31.53
N ALA A 166 19.18 32.81 -31.89
CA ALA A 166 19.12 31.63 -32.74
C ALA A 166 19.57 31.92 -34.19
N HIS A 167 19.13 33.05 -34.73
CA HIS A 167 19.58 33.53 -36.04
C HIS A 167 21.09 33.79 -36.06
N GLU A 168 21.65 34.43 -35.02
CA GLU A 168 23.09 34.71 -34.93
C GLU A 168 23.94 33.44 -34.83
N LEU A 169 23.43 32.39 -34.19
CA LEU A 169 24.11 31.10 -34.12
C LEU A 169 23.90 30.24 -35.37
N ASN A 170 23.04 30.69 -36.31
CA ASN A 170 22.56 29.91 -37.45
C ASN A 170 22.04 28.54 -37.02
N LYS A 171 21.21 28.52 -35.98
CA LYS A 171 20.67 27.29 -35.37
C LYS A 171 19.16 27.40 -35.17
N PRO A 172 18.42 26.28 -35.24
CA PRO A 172 17.01 26.26 -34.87
C PRO A 172 16.82 26.73 -33.42
N LEU A 173 15.79 27.55 -33.16
CA LEU A 173 15.51 28.10 -31.83
C LEU A 173 15.45 27.02 -30.73
N PHE A 174 14.88 25.86 -31.05
CA PHE A 174 14.81 24.72 -30.13
C PHE A 174 16.18 24.21 -29.69
N GLU A 175 17.15 24.07 -30.61
CA GLU A 175 18.51 23.61 -30.27
C GLU A 175 19.22 24.61 -29.35
N VAL A 176 18.98 25.91 -29.56
CA VAL A 176 19.59 26.99 -28.78
C VAL A 176 19.03 27.01 -27.36
N LEU A 177 17.71 26.84 -27.18
CA LEU A 177 17.08 26.78 -25.87
C LEU A 177 17.52 25.54 -25.08
N LEU A 178 17.56 24.38 -25.72
CA LEU A 178 17.97 23.12 -25.09
C LEU A 178 19.45 23.14 -24.67
N SER A 179 20.31 23.74 -25.50
CA SER A 179 21.72 23.93 -25.16
C SER A 179 21.92 24.91 -24.00
N THR A 180 21.09 25.96 -23.92
CA THR A 180 21.12 26.93 -22.83
C THR A 180 20.72 26.29 -21.50
N ASP A 181 19.65 25.48 -21.47
CA ASP A 181 19.23 24.73 -20.28
C ASP A 181 20.34 23.80 -19.76
N ARG A 182 20.99 23.04 -20.67
CA ARG A 182 22.13 22.18 -20.31
C ARG A 182 23.29 22.97 -19.70
N LEU A 183 23.63 24.13 -20.26
CA LEU A 183 24.68 25.00 -19.75
C LEU A 183 24.37 25.60 -18.38
N LEU A 184 23.12 26.01 -18.14
CA LEU A 184 22.69 26.56 -16.85
C LEU A 184 22.69 25.49 -15.75
N ARG A 185 22.27 24.26 -16.07
CA ARG A 185 22.38 23.10 -15.18
C ARG A 185 23.83 22.76 -14.84
N HIS A 186 24.72 22.80 -15.84
CA HIS A 186 26.14 22.53 -15.64
C HIS A 186 26.84 23.56 -14.74
N LYS A 187 26.48 24.85 -14.84
CA LYS A 187 26.99 25.92 -13.97
C LYS A 187 26.34 25.99 -12.59
N GLY A 188 25.45 25.05 -12.24
CA GLY A 188 24.81 24.97 -10.92
C GLY A 188 23.85 26.12 -10.61
N ARG A 189 23.43 26.91 -11.61
CA ARG A 189 22.41 27.96 -11.46
C ARG A 189 21.10 27.45 -12.04
N LEU A 190 20.28 26.83 -11.19
CA LEU A 190 18.86 26.61 -11.47
C LEU A 190 18.17 27.97 -11.47
N ILE A 191 17.87 28.52 -12.64
CA ILE A 191 16.75 29.45 -12.79
C ILE A 191 15.57 28.57 -13.21
N PRO A 192 14.54 28.38 -12.38
CA PRO A 192 13.35 27.67 -12.83
C PRO A 192 12.68 28.52 -13.91
N MET A 193 12.58 28.00 -15.13
CA MET A 193 11.76 28.59 -16.21
C MET A 193 10.26 28.65 -15.83
N ALA A 194 9.87 28.07 -14.70
CA ALA A 194 8.51 28.08 -14.15
C ALA A 194 8.04 29.44 -13.59
N SER A 195 8.85 30.51 -13.65
CA SER A 195 8.41 31.87 -13.29
C SER A 195 8.03 32.73 -14.51
N LEU A 196 7.96 32.16 -15.71
CA LEU A 196 7.51 32.86 -16.90
C LEU A 196 6.00 32.59 -17.14
N GLN A 197 5.19 33.53 -16.65
CA GLN A 197 3.77 33.78 -16.94
C GLN A 197 2.73 32.74 -16.47
N HIS A 198 1.67 33.26 -15.86
CA HIS A 198 0.57 32.49 -15.30
C HIS A 198 -0.30 31.90 -16.43
N PRO A 199 -0.69 30.60 -16.38
CA PRO A 199 -1.47 29.92 -17.43
C PRO A 199 -2.93 30.41 -17.58
N ALA A 200 -3.27 31.55 -16.96
CA ALA A 200 -4.56 32.24 -17.11
C ALA A 200 -4.41 33.63 -17.76
N ASP A 201 -3.24 33.93 -18.32
CA ASP A 201 -3.02 35.16 -19.08
C ASP A 201 -3.95 35.18 -20.30
N PRO A 202 -4.85 36.18 -20.42
CA PRO A 202 -5.77 36.31 -21.55
C PRO A 202 -5.07 36.33 -22.92
N ASP A 203 -3.85 36.85 -22.99
CA ASP A 203 -3.08 36.94 -24.24
C ASP A 203 -2.59 35.56 -24.71
N ILE A 204 -2.19 34.70 -23.77
CA ILE A 204 -1.80 33.31 -24.06
C ILE A 204 -3.00 32.51 -24.56
N LEU A 205 -4.16 32.67 -23.91
CA LEU A 205 -5.39 31.99 -24.33
C LEU A 205 -5.84 32.45 -25.72
N SER A 206 -5.72 33.74 -26.03
CA SER A 206 -6.02 34.31 -27.35
C SER A 206 -5.09 33.75 -28.44
N LYS A 207 -3.77 33.72 -28.17
CA LYS A 207 -2.78 33.15 -29.10
C LYS A 207 -2.97 31.65 -29.33
N MET A 208 -3.32 30.90 -28.28
CA MET A 208 -3.63 29.48 -28.37
C MET A 208 -4.88 29.23 -29.24
N GLN A 209 -5.91 30.07 -29.10
CA GLN A 209 -7.12 29.99 -29.93
C GLN A 209 -6.83 30.26 -31.40
N GLN A 210 -6.04 31.30 -31.71
CA GLN A 210 -5.68 31.61 -33.09
C GLN A 210 -4.88 30.47 -33.73
N PHE A 211 -3.91 29.91 -33.00
CA PHE A 211 -3.10 28.80 -33.49
C PHE A 211 -3.91 27.52 -33.73
N ILE A 212 -4.78 27.13 -32.78
CA ILE A 212 -5.61 25.92 -32.92
C ILE A 212 -6.60 26.08 -34.08
N LYS A 213 -7.24 27.25 -34.21
CA LYS A 213 -8.14 27.55 -35.34
C LYS A 213 -7.43 27.53 -36.69
N ALA A 214 -6.19 28.00 -36.75
CA ALA A 214 -5.41 28.03 -37.99
C ALA A 214 -4.90 26.64 -38.41
N HIS A 215 -4.57 25.77 -37.45
CA HIS A 215 -3.82 24.53 -37.75
C HIS A 215 -4.57 23.22 -37.48
N PHE A 216 -5.68 23.24 -36.74
CA PHE A 216 -6.36 22.02 -36.27
C PHE A 216 -7.88 22.02 -36.50
N LYS A 217 -8.43 22.97 -37.26
CA LYS A 217 -9.87 23.14 -37.49
C LYS A 217 -10.61 21.86 -37.91
N ASP A 218 -9.93 20.97 -38.63
CA ASP A 218 -10.51 19.74 -39.19
C ASP A 218 -9.79 18.46 -38.72
N LYS A 219 -8.97 18.53 -37.66
CA LYS A 219 -8.26 17.34 -37.12
C LYS A 219 -8.96 16.78 -35.88
N PRO A 220 -9.16 15.44 -35.80
CA PRO A 220 -9.86 14.81 -34.67
C PRO A 220 -9.07 14.82 -33.35
N THR A 221 -7.76 15.12 -33.40
CA THR A 221 -6.87 15.15 -32.24
C THR A 221 -5.89 16.31 -32.35
N ILE A 222 -5.74 17.08 -31.26
CA ILE A 222 -4.74 18.15 -31.14
C ILE A 222 -3.48 17.56 -30.51
N ASP A 223 -2.32 17.80 -31.15
CA ASP A 223 -1.01 17.44 -30.61
C ASP A 223 -0.54 18.55 -29.64
N TRP A 224 -0.56 18.23 -28.35
CA TRP A 224 -0.25 19.20 -27.29
C TRP A 224 1.24 19.52 -27.17
N ASP A 225 2.12 18.67 -27.69
CA ASP A 225 3.56 18.95 -27.69
C ASP A 225 3.87 20.05 -28.72
N ILE A 226 3.18 20.05 -29.87
CA ILE A 226 3.28 21.10 -30.88
C ILE A 226 2.72 22.44 -30.36
N VAL A 227 1.55 22.40 -29.70
CA VAL A 227 0.93 23.60 -29.11
C VAL A 227 1.80 24.16 -27.97
N SER A 228 2.37 23.27 -27.14
CA SER A 228 3.33 23.60 -26.08
C SER A 228 4.58 24.28 -26.61
N LEU A 229 5.15 23.74 -27.69
CA LEU A 229 6.30 24.32 -28.37
C LEU A 229 5.99 25.71 -28.95
N TYR A 230 4.80 25.91 -29.51
CA TYR A 230 4.39 27.20 -30.06
C TYR A 230 4.17 28.27 -28.98
N LEU A 231 3.62 27.87 -27.83
CA LEU A 231 3.30 28.79 -26.74
C LEU A 231 4.43 28.96 -25.71
N CYS A 232 5.51 28.19 -25.83
CA CYS A 232 6.61 28.13 -24.86
C CYS A 232 6.14 27.80 -23.43
N ILE A 233 5.08 26.99 -23.30
CA ILE A 233 4.50 26.54 -22.03
C ILE A 233 4.56 25.03 -22.00
N ASP A 234 4.78 24.41 -20.85
CA ASP A 234 4.86 22.94 -20.79
C ASP A 234 3.55 22.25 -21.27
N PRO A 235 3.63 21.05 -21.89
CA PRO A 235 2.47 20.38 -22.50
C PRO A 235 1.33 20.12 -21.51
N LYS A 236 1.65 19.87 -20.24
CA LYS A 236 0.67 19.61 -19.20
C LYS A 236 -0.11 20.88 -18.86
N SER A 237 0.56 22.03 -18.77
CA SER A 237 -0.09 23.32 -18.59
C SER A 237 -0.96 23.74 -19.78
N CYS A 238 -0.54 23.44 -21.01
CA CYS A 238 -1.36 23.65 -22.22
C CYS A 238 -2.64 22.80 -22.22
N ALA A 239 -2.52 21.50 -21.90
CA ALA A 239 -3.66 20.60 -21.80
C ALA A 239 -4.64 21.02 -20.68
N ILE A 240 -4.13 21.50 -19.55
CA ILE A 240 -4.95 22.04 -18.45
C ILE A 240 -5.69 23.31 -18.87
N ALA A 241 -5.01 24.25 -19.54
CA ALA A 241 -5.62 25.49 -20.02
C ALA A 241 -6.75 25.21 -21.03
N TYR A 242 -6.52 24.28 -21.97
CA TYR A 242 -7.54 23.87 -22.93
C TYR A 242 -8.73 23.15 -22.29
N THR A 243 -8.48 22.26 -21.34
CA THR A 243 -9.54 21.56 -20.61
C THR A 243 -10.44 22.54 -19.86
N LYS A 244 -9.85 23.57 -19.22
CA LYS A 244 -10.60 24.64 -18.57
C LYS A 244 -11.42 25.46 -19.56
N TRP A 245 -10.88 25.74 -20.74
CA TRP A 245 -11.58 26.44 -21.81
C TRP A 245 -12.77 25.63 -22.36
N LEU A 246 -12.59 24.34 -22.66
CA LEU A 246 -13.67 23.46 -23.10
C LEU A 246 -14.82 23.40 -22.09
N LEU A 247 -14.49 23.32 -20.80
CA LEU A 247 -15.49 23.30 -19.73
C LEU A 247 -16.23 24.63 -19.58
N ALA A 248 -15.58 25.75 -19.86
CA ALA A 248 -16.22 27.08 -19.85
C ALA A 248 -17.12 27.31 -21.07
N TYR A 249 -16.83 26.66 -22.21
CA TYR A 249 -17.54 26.88 -23.48
C TYR A 249 -18.65 25.85 -23.75
N ALA A 250 -18.54 24.62 -23.21
CA ALA A 250 -19.46 23.51 -23.48
C ALA A 250 -20.67 23.43 -22.52
N MET A 251 -20.82 24.35 -21.57
CA MET A 251 -21.91 24.33 -20.58
C MET A 251 -22.83 25.54 -20.77
N PRO A 252 -24.16 25.35 -20.89
CA PRO A 252 -25.10 26.46 -21.03
C PRO A 252 -25.08 27.33 -19.77
N SER A 253 -25.11 28.64 -19.99
CA SER A 253 -25.04 29.73 -19.03
C SER A 253 -26.17 29.63 -18.00
N GLY A 254 -25.95 28.92 -16.89
CA GLY A 254 -26.96 28.78 -15.83
C GLY A 254 -26.47 28.31 -14.46
N VAL A 255 -25.21 27.89 -14.31
CA VAL A 255 -24.70 27.40 -13.01
C VAL A 255 -23.31 27.99 -12.72
N ALA A 256 -23.23 29.32 -12.74
CA ALA A 256 -22.04 30.04 -12.27
C ALA A 256 -22.19 30.27 -10.76
N GLY A 257 -21.54 29.42 -9.95
CA GLY A 257 -21.53 29.67 -8.50
C GLY A 257 -20.80 28.68 -7.60
N HIS A 258 -20.49 27.46 -8.04
CA HIS A 258 -19.75 26.51 -7.19
C HIS A 258 -18.48 26.01 -7.87
N SER A 259 -17.35 26.45 -7.31
CA SER A 259 -16.04 25.88 -7.53
C SER A 259 -16.06 24.40 -7.12
N TYR A 260 -16.38 23.52 -8.07
CA TYR A 260 -16.14 22.09 -7.91
C TYR A 260 -14.63 21.88 -7.98
N HIS A 261 -13.97 21.95 -6.82
CA HIS A 261 -12.71 21.26 -6.66
C HIS A 261 -12.96 19.78 -6.99
N TYR A 262 -12.42 19.34 -8.13
CA TYR A 262 -12.31 17.93 -8.52
C TYR A 262 -11.35 17.23 -7.53
N GLN A 263 -11.74 17.12 -6.27
CA GLN A 263 -11.04 16.31 -5.30
C GLN A 263 -11.26 14.87 -5.71
N LYS A 264 -10.20 14.26 -6.23
CA LYS A 264 -10.04 12.81 -6.39
C LYS A 264 -10.11 12.12 -5.02
N ASN A 265 -11.26 12.18 -4.35
CA ASN A 265 -11.55 11.37 -3.17
C ASN A 265 -11.91 9.94 -3.64
N HIS A 266 -10.93 9.26 -4.24
CA HIS A 266 -11.10 7.90 -4.78
C HIS A 266 -11.39 6.83 -3.70
N ASN A 267 -11.30 7.17 -2.41
CA ASN A 267 -11.21 6.14 -1.37
C ASN A 267 -12.55 5.74 -0.73
N ARG A 268 -13.62 6.55 -0.84
CA ARG A 268 -14.90 6.22 -0.18
C ARG A 268 -16.08 6.43 -1.12
N TRP A 269 -16.94 5.43 -1.23
CA TRP A 269 -18.20 5.50 -1.97
C TRP A 269 -19.25 6.20 -1.11
N THR A 270 -19.90 7.24 -1.66
CA THR A 270 -21.04 7.89 -0.98
C THR A 270 -22.31 7.06 -1.16
N THR A 271 -23.30 7.26 -0.29
CA THR A 271 -24.60 6.56 -0.39
C THR A 271 -25.25 6.78 -1.76
N GLU A 272 -25.23 8.02 -2.25
CA GLU A 272 -25.78 8.36 -3.56
C GLU A 272 -25.03 7.69 -4.72
N GLU A 273 -23.68 7.61 -4.67
CA GLU A 273 -22.90 6.86 -5.66
C GLU A 273 -23.27 5.38 -5.67
N ILE A 274 -23.49 4.81 -4.49
CA ILE A 274 -23.88 3.41 -4.29
C ILE A 274 -25.28 3.16 -4.87
N GLU A 275 -26.22 4.06 -4.65
CA GLU A 275 -27.59 3.96 -5.18
C GLU A 275 -27.59 4.03 -6.72
N ARG A 276 -26.90 5.01 -7.30
CA ARG A 276 -26.76 5.12 -8.77
C ARG A 276 -26.07 3.89 -9.35
N LEU A 277 -25.01 3.40 -8.70
CA LEU A 277 -24.30 2.19 -9.11
C LEU A 277 -25.21 0.97 -9.10
N ASN A 278 -25.99 0.77 -8.03
CA ASN A 278 -26.92 -0.36 -7.93
C ASN A 278 -28.05 -0.28 -8.95
N TYR A 279 -28.63 0.90 -9.14
CA TYR A 279 -29.65 1.12 -10.17
C TYR A 279 -29.11 0.75 -11.55
N ALA A 280 -27.97 1.32 -11.96
CA ALA A 280 -27.41 1.08 -13.28
C ALA A 280 -26.94 -0.37 -13.47
N ALA A 281 -26.37 -1.00 -12.43
CA ALA A 281 -25.94 -2.39 -12.50
C ALA A 281 -27.10 -3.40 -12.51
N THR A 282 -28.28 -3.04 -11.98
CA THR A 282 -29.48 -3.90 -12.01
C THR A 282 -30.26 -3.74 -13.32
N ASN A 283 -30.23 -2.56 -13.94
CA ASN A 283 -30.90 -2.26 -15.21
C ASN A 283 -29.92 -2.44 -16.40
N ARG A 284 -29.47 -3.68 -16.63
CA ARG A 284 -28.45 -4.00 -17.65
C ARG A 284 -28.94 -3.80 -19.09
N ASP A 285 -30.25 -3.81 -19.30
CA ASP A 285 -30.93 -3.42 -20.53
C ASP A 285 -30.60 -1.96 -20.92
N LYS A 286 -30.61 -1.04 -19.94
CA LYS A 286 -30.26 0.37 -20.14
C LYS A 286 -28.75 0.61 -20.11
N PHE A 287 -28.02 -0.17 -19.33
CA PHE A 287 -26.57 -0.04 -19.13
C PHE A 287 -25.82 -1.35 -19.43
N PRO A 288 -25.70 -1.73 -20.72
CA PRO A 288 -25.14 -3.03 -21.10
C PRO A 288 -23.66 -3.16 -20.75
N LEU A 289 -22.91 -2.05 -20.75
CA LEU A 289 -21.46 -2.04 -20.52
C LEU A 289 -21.10 -1.26 -19.25
N TRP A 290 -20.08 -1.73 -18.52
CA TRP A 290 -19.58 -1.06 -17.31
C TRP A 290 -19.09 0.38 -17.55
N LYS A 291 -18.67 0.69 -18.79
CA LYS A 291 -18.34 2.08 -19.17
C LYS A 291 -19.56 3.00 -19.11
N HIS A 292 -20.76 2.50 -19.45
CA HIS A 292 -22.01 3.28 -19.35
C HIS A 292 -22.44 3.43 -17.89
N ILE A 293 -22.27 2.39 -17.07
CA ILE A 293 -22.50 2.44 -15.62
C ILE A 293 -21.59 3.49 -14.98
N ALA A 294 -20.29 3.49 -15.31
CA ALA A 294 -19.33 4.46 -14.78
C ALA A 294 -19.67 5.91 -15.17
N ALA A 295 -20.08 6.13 -16.43
CA ALA A 295 -20.56 7.43 -16.90
C ALA A 295 -21.84 7.86 -16.13
N TYR A 296 -22.79 6.95 -15.91
CA TYR A 296 -24.03 7.23 -15.18
C TYR A 296 -23.81 7.56 -13.70
N VAL A 297 -22.85 6.91 -13.03
CA VAL A 297 -22.48 7.26 -11.66
C VAL A 297 -21.97 8.70 -11.57
N GLY A 298 -21.35 9.24 -12.64
CA GLY A 298 -21.16 10.68 -12.88
C GLY A 298 -19.96 11.33 -12.17
N ASN A 299 -19.23 10.61 -11.32
CA ASN A 299 -18.25 11.22 -10.40
C ASN A 299 -16.78 10.90 -10.74
N GLY A 300 -16.48 10.58 -12.00
CA GLY A 300 -15.11 10.22 -12.42
C GLY A 300 -14.60 8.88 -11.86
N ARG A 301 -15.51 8.00 -11.42
CA ARG A 301 -15.20 6.62 -11.05
C ARG A 301 -14.83 5.82 -12.29
N SER A 302 -13.77 5.02 -12.23
CA SER A 302 -13.42 4.12 -13.34
C SER A 302 -14.41 2.95 -13.43
N LEU A 303 -14.54 2.36 -14.62
CA LEU A 303 -15.33 1.15 -14.82
C LEU A 303 -14.92 0.01 -13.88
N SER A 304 -13.62 -0.15 -13.63
CA SER A 304 -13.08 -1.17 -12.73
C SER A 304 -13.47 -0.89 -11.27
N SER A 305 -13.44 0.38 -10.86
CA SER A 305 -13.87 0.80 -9.53
C SER A 305 -15.37 0.52 -9.32
N CYS A 306 -16.22 0.84 -10.32
CA CYS A 306 -17.65 0.56 -10.28
C CYS A 306 -17.93 -0.95 -10.17
N TYR A 307 -17.25 -1.76 -10.98
CA TYR A 307 -17.39 -3.22 -10.93
C TYR A 307 -16.99 -3.79 -9.56
N ILE A 308 -15.82 -3.42 -9.05
CA ILE A 308 -15.33 -3.89 -7.75
C ILE A 308 -16.28 -3.47 -6.64
N ALA A 309 -16.75 -2.22 -6.65
CA ALA A 309 -17.67 -1.70 -5.64
C ALA A 309 -19.02 -2.41 -5.66
N TRP A 310 -19.60 -2.61 -6.84
CA TRP A 310 -20.87 -3.32 -6.99
C TRP A 310 -20.72 -4.78 -6.55
N LYS A 311 -19.66 -5.47 -7.03
CA LYS A 311 -19.36 -6.85 -6.62
C LYS A 311 -19.16 -6.95 -5.10
N ASN A 312 -18.44 -6.00 -4.51
CA ASN A 312 -18.26 -5.94 -3.07
C ASN A 312 -19.58 -5.69 -2.36
N GLN A 313 -20.49 -4.87 -2.88
CA GLN A 313 -21.82 -4.69 -2.29
C GLN A 313 -22.68 -5.94 -2.35
N GLN A 314 -22.64 -6.67 -3.47
CA GLN A 314 -23.27 -7.99 -3.56
C GLN A 314 -22.68 -8.94 -2.50
N ASN A 315 -21.38 -8.82 -2.22
CA ASN A 315 -20.74 -9.56 -1.13
C ASN A 315 -21.08 -8.99 0.27
N HIS A 316 -21.25 -7.66 0.44
CA HIS A 316 -21.46 -6.99 1.74
C HIS A 316 -22.92 -7.04 2.22
N LYS A 317 -23.89 -7.38 1.36
CA LYS A 317 -25.31 -7.56 1.76
C LYS A 317 -25.53 -8.69 2.75
N ALA A 318 -24.53 -9.52 2.97
CA ALA A 318 -24.53 -10.55 3.97
C ALA A 318 -24.20 -10.02 5.38
N VAL A 319 -24.88 -8.98 5.88
CA VAL A 319 -24.82 -8.66 7.32
C VAL A 319 -25.16 -9.92 8.09
N TRP A 320 -24.27 -10.35 8.98
CA TRP A 320 -24.49 -11.56 9.77
C TRP A 320 -25.60 -11.30 10.78
N THR A 321 -26.76 -11.93 10.60
CA THR A 321 -27.84 -11.88 11.60
C THR A 321 -27.45 -12.65 12.86
N SER A 322 -28.23 -12.52 13.92
CA SER A 322 -27.98 -13.27 15.17
C SER A 322 -28.24 -14.76 14.96
N GLU A 323 -29.25 -15.10 14.18
CA GLU A 323 -29.68 -16.46 13.83
C GLU A 323 -28.61 -17.14 12.96
N GLU A 324 -28.07 -16.44 11.95
CA GLU A 324 -26.97 -16.97 11.13
C GLU A 324 -25.71 -17.23 11.96
N LYS A 325 -25.38 -16.34 12.90
CA LYS A 325 -24.23 -16.55 13.80
C LYS A 325 -24.44 -17.77 14.69
N GLN A 326 -25.66 -17.95 15.20
CA GLN A 326 -26.01 -19.07 16.06
C GLN A 326 -26.00 -20.38 15.28
N LEU A 327 -26.60 -20.42 14.09
CA LEU A 327 -26.58 -21.58 13.20
C LEU A 327 -25.14 -21.96 12.84
N LEU A 328 -24.31 -20.99 12.46
CA LEU A 328 -22.90 -21.26 12.14
C LEU A 328 -22.15 -21.82 13.36
N SER A 329 -22.40 -21.29 14.54
CA SER A 329 -21.81 -21.81 15.78
C SER A 329 -22.20 -23.26 16.05
N VAL A 330 -23.49 -23.60 15.88
CA VAL A 330 -24.02 -24.96 16.09
C VAL A 330 -23.42 -25.94 15.09
N GLU A 331 -23.35 -25.57 13.81
CA GLU A 331 -22.80 -26.46 12.77
C GLU A 331 -21.28 -26.65 12.92
N ILE A 332 -20.53 -25.61 13.30
CA ILE A 332 -19.10 -25.74 13.64
C ILE A 332 -18.91 -26.75 14.78
N GLU A 333 -19.78 -26.73 15.78
CA GLU A 333 -19.72 -27.65 16.92
C GLU A 333 -20.02 -29.09 16.53
N LYS A 334 -21.06 -29.31 15.71
CA LYS A 334 -21.40 -30.64 15.17
C LYS A 334 -20.27 -31.25 14.35
N MET A 335 -19.56 -30.44 13.56
CA MET A 335 -18.48 -30.89 12.69
C MET A 335 -17.15 -31.17 13.42
N GLN A 336 -17.08 -30.97 14.75
CA GLN A 336 -15.92 -31.28 15.60
C GLN A 336 -14.58 -30.74 15.05
N GLY A 337 -14.59 -29.58 14.38
CA GLY A 337 -13.41 -28.92 13.83
C GLY A 337 -13.00 -29.34 12.41
N LYS A 338 -13.63 -30.34 11.79
CA LYS A 338 -13.46 -30.63 10.35
C LYS A 338 -14.54 -29.90 9.55
N LEU A 339 -14.29 -28.62 9.25
CA LEU A 339 -15.24 -27.78 8.53
C LEU A 339 -15.35 -28.21 7.06
N ASP A 340 -16.50 -28.77 6.70
CA ASP A 340 -16.89 -29.08 5.33
C ASP A 340 -17.68 -27.90 4.76
N TRP A 341 -16.99 -27.04 4.01
CA TRP A 341 -17.58 -25.83 3.44
C TRP A 341 -18.67 -26.13 2.42
N ASP A 342 -18.61 -27.27 1.74
CA ASP A 342 -19.56 -27.61 0.70
C ASP A 342 -20.91 -28.02 1.31
N LYS A 343 -20.90 -28.53 2.56
CA LYS A 343 -22.11 -28.74 3.37
C LYS A 343 -22.62 -27.47 4.05
N LEU A 344 -21.72 -26.57 4.46
CA LEU A 344 -22.10 -25.33 5.13
C LEU A 344 -22.67 -24.30 4.16
N LEU A 345 -22.09 -24.14 2.96
CA LEU A 345 -22.44 -23.07 2.03
C LEU A 345 -23.94 -23.02 1.68
N PRO A 346 -24.63 -24.16 1.41
CA PRO A 346 -26.08 -24.15 1.14
C PRO A 346 -26.94 -23.67 2.31
N LEU A 347 -26.46 -23.76 3.56
CA LEU A 347 -27.20 -23.33 4.76
C LEU A 347 -27.20 -21.80 4.93
N PHE A 348 -26.34 -21.09 4.21
CA PHE A 348 -26.15 -19.65 4.35
C PHE A 348 -26.34 -18.94 3.00
N PRO A 349 -27.59 -18.86 2.50
CA PRO A 349 -27.87 -18.25 1.20
C PRO A 349 -27.37 -16.80 1.17
N GLY A 350 -26.65 -16.44 0.12
CA GLY A 350 -26.04 -15.11 -0.03
C GLY A 350 -24.72 -14.91 0.73
N LYS A 351 -24.21 -15.91 1.48
CA LYS A 351 -22.84 -15.90 2.00
C LYS A 351 -21.89 -16.59 1.04
N THR A 352 -20.67 -16.09 0.97
CA THR A 352 -19.57 -16.74 0.25
C THR A 352 -18.77 -17.65 1.19
N LYS A 353 -18.08 -18.65 0.62
CA LYS A 353 -17.16 -19.52 1.36
C LYS A 353 -16.12 -18.73 2.17
N ALA A 354 -15.55 -17.68 1.58
CA ALA A 354 -14.57 -16.82 2.26
C ALA A 354 -15.16 -16.13 3.50
N GLN A 355 -16.42 -15.66 3.43
CA GLN A 355 -17.10 -15.05 4.57
C GLN A 355 -17.39 -16.06 5.67
N LEU A 356 -17.82 -17.26 5.31
CA LEU A 356 -18.02 -18.39 6.23
C LEU A 356 -16.72 -18.74 6.94
N THR A 357 -15.60 -18.84 6.21
CA THR A 357 -14.27 -19.11 6.79
C THR A 357 -13.85 -18.04 7.78
N ILE A 358 -13.89 -16.76 7.39
CA ILE A 358 -13.52 -15.64 8.28
C ILE A 358 -14.40 -15.64 9.53
N LYS A 359 -15.71 -15.90 9.38
CA LYS A 359 -16.64 -15.89 10.51
C LYS A 359 -16.45 -17.09 11.44
N ALA A 360 -16.25 -18.28 10.88
CA ALA A 360 -15.97 -19.48 11.63
C ALA A 360 -14.68 -19.35 12.44
N ASP A 361 -13.61 -18.83 11.83
CA ASP A 361 -12.34 -18.54 12.51
C ASP A 361 -12.55 -17.57 13.67
N ALA A 362 -13.36 -16.53 13.50
CA ALA A 362 -13.67 -15.58 14.56
C ALA A 362 -14.45 -16.23 15.71
N ILE A 363 -15.42 -17.10 15.41
CA ILE A 363 -16.20 -17.86 16.41
C ILE A 363 -15.29 -18.81 17.18
N GLN A 364 -14.45 -19.59 16.49
CA GLN A 364 -13.51 -20.52 17.10
C GLN A 364 -12.48 -19.79 17.96
N LYS A 365 -11.91 -18.68 17.48
CA LYS A 365 -11.00 -17.82 18.26
C LYS A 365 -11.68 -17.29 19.52
N LYS A 366 -12.93 -16.83 19.43
CA LYS A 366 -13.70 -16.35 20.60
C LYS A 366 -13.98 -17.48 21.60
N LYS A 367 -14.32 -18.68 21.12
CA LYS A 367 -14.55 -19.86 21.97
C LYS A 367 -13.26 -20.27 22.70
N ASN A 368 -12.15 -20.36 21.97
CA ASN A 368 -10.84 -20.66 22.55
C ASN A 368 -10.43 -19.59 23.57
N TYR A 369 -10.57 -18.29 23.24
CA TYR A 369 -10.30 -17.21 24.17
C TYR A 369 -11.14 -17.30 25.45
N THR A 370 -12.43 -17.62 25.32
CA THR A 370 -13.35 -17.75 26.47
C THR A 370 -12.94 -18.94 27.34
N LYS A 371 -12.62 -20.08 26.74
CA LYS A 371 -12.14 -21.28 27.45
C LYS A 371 -10.82 -21.01 28.18
N THR A 372 -9.84 -20.42 27.51
CA THR A 372 -8.55 -20.09 28.12
C THR A 372 -8.71 -19.06 29.24
N ARG A 373 -9.62 -18.10 29.07
CA ARG A 373 -9.94 -17.12 30.11
C ARG A 373 -10.60 -17.78 31.33
N GLN A 374 -11.56 -18.68 31.14
CA GLN A 374 -12.19 -19.43 32.25
C GLN A 374 -11.16 -20.28 33.01
N ILE A 375 -10.26 -20.96 32.29
CA ILE A 375 -9.15 -21.70 32.91
C ILE A 375 -8.26 -20.74 33.72
N ALA A 376 -7.89 -19.60 33.15
CA ALA A 376 -7.10 -18.58 33.85
C ALA A 376 -7.83 -18.01 35.08
N GLU A 377 -9.14 -17.77 35.01
CA GLU A 377 -9.96 -17.30 36.14
C GLU A 377 -10.01 -18.37 37.24
N SER A 378 -10.17 -19.65 36.90
CA SER A 378 -10.14 -20.75 37.87
C SER A 378 -8.76 -20.94 38.53
N LYS A 379 -7.69 -20.57 37.82
CA LYS A 379 -6.30 -20.66 38.26
C LYS A 379 -5.71 -19.32 38.68
N ALA A 380 -6.55 -18.31 38.91
CA ALA A 380 -6.07 -16.95 39.16
C ALA A 380 -5.17 -16.89 40.40
N GLN A 381 -5.55 -17.57 41.48
CA GLN A 381 -4.73 -17.62 42.70
C GLN A 381 -3.39 -18.31 42.45
N LEU A 382 -3.40 -19.47 41.78
CA LEU A 382 -2.18 -20.20 41.41
C LEU A 382 -1.25 -19.33 40.53
N LEU A 383 -1.81 -18.53 39.63
CA LEU A 383 -1.06 -17.59 38.80
C LEU A 383 -0.42 -16.47 39.65
N PHE A 384 -1.13 -15.92 40.64
CA PHE A 384 -0.56 -14.93 41.56
C PHE A 384 0.54 -15.54 42.43
N ASP A 385 0.32 -16.73 42.98
CA ASP A 385 1.29 -17.42 43.84
C ASP A 385 2.55 -17.79 43.05
N ALA A 386 2.41 -18.26 41.81
CA ALA A 386 3.52 -18.57 40.92
C ALA A 386 4.35 -17.33 40.56
N VAL A 387 3.70 -16.17 40.34
CA VAL A 387 4.39 -14.91 40.11
C VAL A 387 5.09 -14.41 41.38
N ALA A 388 4.45 -14.53 42.55
CA ALA A 388 5.05 -14.11 43.83
C ALA A 388 6.29 -14.92 44.22
N LYS A 389 6.32 -16.22 43.88
CA LYS A 389 7.49 -17.10 44.06
C LYS A 389 8.62 -16.81 43.06
N ASN A 390 8.32 -16.11 41.99
CA ASN A 390 9.29 -15.71 40.98
C ASN A 390 9.85 -14.33 41.36
N THR A 391 10.78 -14.31 42.31
CA THR A 391 11.33 -13.10 42.96
C THR A 391 12.34 -12.34 42.09
N ASP A 392 12.51 -12.73 40.83
CA ASP A 392 13.41 -12.07 39.90
C ASP A 392 12.89 -10.66 39.52
N ILE A 393 13.81 -9.74 39.20
CA ILE A 393 13.49 -8.35 38.80
C ILE A 393 12.52 -8.33 37.59
N GLU A 394 12.62 -9.34 36.73
CA GLU A 394 11.70 -9.58 35.62
C GLU A 394 11.06 -10.97 35.78
N THR A 395 9.73 -11.02 35.87
CA THR A 395 8.99 -12.28 36.02
C THR A 395 9.23 -13.20 34.82
N ASP A 396 9.86 -14.36 35.05
CA ASP A 396 9.99 -15.40 34.04
C ASP A 396 8.65 -16.10 33.79
N TRP A 397 7.97 -15.68 32.72
CA TRP A 397 6.66 -16.20 32.32
C TRP A 397 6.71 -17.65 31.82
N ILE A 398 7.88 -18.21 31.50
CA ILE A 398 8.03 -19.62 31.13
C ILE A 398 7.88 -20.47 32.39
N LYS A 399 8.61 -20.15 33.46
CA LYS A 399 8.45 -20.83 34.76
C LYS A 399 7.02 -20.74 35.29
N VAL A 400 6.39 -19.56 35.18
CA VAL A 400 4.99 -19.35 35.59
C VAL A 400 4.04 -20.20 34.74
N SER A 401 4.28 -20.29 33.42
CA SER A 401 3.52 -21.13 32.50
C SER A 401 3.58 -22.60 32.88
N ASP A 402 4.75 -23.10 33.26
CA ASP A 402 4.93 -24.52 33.63
C ASP A 402 4.11 -24.90 34.88
N VAL A 403 3.97 -23.98 35.84
CA VAL A 403 3.15 -24.17 37.04
C VAL A 403 1.65 -24.08 36.74
N VAL A 404 1.24 -23.08 35.95
CA VAL A 404 -0.18 -22.78 35.73
C VAL A 404 -0.77 -23.66 34.61
N GLY A 405 0.06 -24.20 33.72
CA GLY A 405 -0.36 -24.97 32.54
C GLY A 405 -1.08 -24.11 31.50
N ILE A 406 -0.67 -22.84 31.35
CA ILE A 406 -1.18 -21.89 30.36
C ILE A 406 0.03 -21.28 29.67
N SER A 407 -0.03 -21.07 28.35
CA SER A 407 1.09 -20.50 27.59
C SER A 407 1.65 -19.20 28.21
N PRO A 408 2.97 -18.95 28.16
CA PRO A 408 3.61 -17.80 28.82
C PRO A 408 2.98 -16.43 28.49
N ALA A 409 2.68 -16.19 27.21
CA ALA A 409 2.07 -14.94 26.75
C ALA A 409 0.69 -14.70 27.40
N ASN A 410 -0.11 -15.75 27.52
CA ASN A 410 -1.42 -15.70 28.16
C ASN A 410 -1.29 -15.52 29.69
N CYS A 411 -0.32 -16.18 30.35
CA CYS A 411 -0.04 -15.94 31.77
C CYS A 411 0.21 -14.45 32.05
N ARG A 412 1.06 -13.80 31.23
CA ARG A 412 1.32 -12.35 31.34
C ARG A 412 0.07 -11.52 31.16
N SER A 413 -0.68 -11.74 30.07
CA SER A 413 -1.90 -10.98 29.77
C SER A 413 -2.96 -11.15 30.86
N TYR A 414 -3.19 -12.37 31.34
CA TYR A 414 -4.18 -12.63 32.39
C TYR A 414 -3.74 -12.10 33.74
N TYR A 415 -2.46 -12.23 34.11
CA TYR A 415 -1.93 -11.64 35.34
C TYR A 415 -2.15 -10.12 35.37
N LEU A 416 -1.80 -9.41 34.28
CA LEU A 416 -2.03 -7.97 34.18
C LEU A 416 -3.53 -7.62 34.23
N MET A 417 -4.37 -8.39 33.53
CA MET A 417 -5.82 -8.21 33.55
C MET A 417 -6.40 -8.42 34.97
N PHE A 418 -6.00 -9.47 35.68
CA PHE A 418 -6.48 -9.76 37.03
C PHE A 418 -5.93 -8.77 38.06
N LYS A 419 -4.66 -8.39 37.97
CA LYS A 419 -4.04 -7.36 38.80
C LYS A 419 -4.77 -6.01 38.63
N GLN A 420 -5.14 -5.66 37.39
CA GLN A 420 -5.94 -4.46 37.12
C GLN A 420 -7.35 -4.54 37.69
N ARG A 421 -7.98 -5.74 37.71
CA ARG A 421 -9.30 -5.98 38.32
C ARG A 421 -9.26 -5.98 39.85
N GLN A 422 -8.19 -6.48 40.47
CA GLN A 422 -8.00 -6.31 41.92
C GLN A 422 -7.97 -4.82 42.30
N GLY A 423 -7.47 -3.96 41.40
CA GLY A 423 -7.55 -2.50 41.54
C GLY A 423 -8.88 -1.86 41.11
N LYS A 424 -9.78 -2.56 40.42
CA LYS A 424 -11.06 -2.02 39.92
C LYS A 424 -12.16 -3.09 39.98
N ALA A 425 -13.05 -2.93 40.98
CA ALA A 425 -14.36 -3.56 41.10
C ALA A 425 -14.44 -5.00 41.63
N ILE A 426 -13.91 -5.24 42.83
CA ILE A 426 -14.63 -6.12 43.77
C ILE A 426 -15.76 -5.25 44.37
N LYS A 427 -17.03 -5.68 44.25
CA LYS A 427 -18.17 -5.01 44.91
C LYS A 427 -17.87 -4.98 46.41
N TRP A 428 -18.00 -3.83 47.06
CA TRP A 428 -17.72 -3.72 48.49
C TRP A 428 -18.63 -4.68 49.25
N SER A 429 -18.04 -5.62 49.99
CA SER A 429 -18.80 -6.52 50.88
C SER A 429 -19.39 -5.73 52.05
N LYS A 430 -20.41 -6.26 52.72
CA LYS A 430 -20.99 -5.57 53.89
C LYS A 430 -19.94 -5.40 54.99
N GLU A 431 -19.11 -6.42 55.19
CA GLU A 431 -18.02 -6.44 56.18
C GLU A 431 -16.92 -5.43 55.82
N GLU A 432 -16.56 -5.31 54.53
CA GLU A 432 -15.64 -4.27 54.07
C GLU A 432 -16.21 -2.85 54.29
N LEU A 433 -17.52 -2.65 54.05
CA LEU A 433 -18.18 -1.37 54.30
C LEU A 433 -18.20 -1.01 55.79
N SER A 434 -18.49 -1.98 56.66
CA SER A 434 -18.43 -1.79 58.11
C SER A 434 -17.03 -1.43 58.58
N ARG A 435 -15.99 -2.13 58.09
CA ARG A 435 -14.60 -1.79 58.39
C ARG A 435 -14.22 -0.40 57.89
N LEU A 436 -14.66 -0.04 56.69
CA LEU A 436 -14.41 1.29 56.10
C LEU A 436 -15.04 2.39 56.95
N GLN A 437 -16.31 2.25 57.33
CA GLN A 437 -17.01 3.23 58.16
C GLN A 437 -16.38 3.35 59.54
N TYR A 438 -16.06 2.22 60.17
CA TYR A 438 -15.39 2.20 61.48
C TYR A 438 -14.02 2.91 61.41
N ALA A 439 -13.16 2.51 60.48
CA ALA A 439 -11.82 3.09 60.33
C ALA A 439 -11.87 4.59 59.98
N ALA A 440 -12.80 5.00 59.11
CA ALA A 440 -12.94 6.40 58.72
C ALA A 440 -13.47 7.29 59.86
N ASN A 441 -14.35 6.76 60.73
CA ASN A 441 -14.87 7.50 61.89
C ASN A 441 -13.88 7.54 63.06
N MET A 442 -12.97 6.57 63.15
CA MET A 442 -11.96 6.50 64.21
C MET A 442 -10.81 7.49 64.00
N ILE A 443 -10.49 7.82 62.74
CA ILE A 443 -9.36 8.68 62.38
C ILE A 443 -9.86 10.09 62.08
N ASP A 444 -9.30 11.08 62.77
CA ASP A 444 -9.67 12.50 62.62
C ASP A 444 -9.49 12.99 61.17
N GLU A 445 -10.39 13.87 60.74
CA GLU A 445 -10.45 14.34 59.35
C GLU A 445 -9.22 15.13 58.92
N GLN A 446 -8.52 15.78 59.87
CA GLN A 446 -7.34 16.60 59.63
C GLN A 446 -6.05 15.78 59.61
N THR A 447 -6.13 14.47 59.86
CA THR A 447 -4.95 13.59 59.86
C THR A 447 -4.31 13.52 58.47
N ALA A 448 -3.04 13.91 58.37
CA ALA A 448 -2.26 13.73 57.14
C ALA A 448 -2.21 12.23 56.78
N ASN A 449 -2.43 11.89 55.51
CA ASN A 449 -2.50 10.50 55.03
C ASN A 449 -3.61 9.65 55.67
N ARG A 450 -4.72 10.26 56.12
CA ARG A 450 -5.90 9.57 56.67
C ARG A 450 -6.30 8.34 55.85
N TRP A 451 -6.34 8.46 54.52
CA TRP A 451 -6.82 7.39 53.66
C TRP A 451 -5.84 6.22 53.50
N GLU A 452 -4.54 6.47 53.62
CA GLU A 452 -3.51 5.44 53.68
C GLU A 452 -3.66 4.60 54.95
N ILE A 453 -3.91 5.22 56.10
CA ILE A 453 -4.15 4.53 57.36
C ILE A 453 -5.47 3.75 57.30
N VAL A 454 -6.54 4.37 56.80
CA VAL A 454 -7.84 3.69 56.58
C VAL A 454 -7.68 2.49 55.65
N ALA A 455 -6.90 2.61 54.56
CA ALA A 455 -6.64 1.49 53.65
C ALA A 455 -5.91 0.34 54.32
N GLN A 456 -4.94 0.62 55.19
CA GLN A 456 -4.27 -0.40 56.00
C GLN A 456 -5.25 -1.12 56.95
N MET A 457 -6.14 -0.37 57.61
CA MET A 457 -7.18 -0.95 58.48
C MET A 457 -8.23 -1.77 57.72
N VAL A 458 -8.61 -1.36 56.51
CA VAL A 458 -9.55 -2.09 55.65
C VAL A 458 -8.89 -3.33 55.04
N GLY A 459 -7.57 -3.32 54.85
CA GLY A 459 -6.70 -4.45 54.47
C GLY A 459 -6.89 -5.00 53.04
N THR A 460 -7.91 -4.53 52.34
CA THR A 460 -8.38 -5.11 51.06
C THR A 460 -8.48 -4.10 49.93
N ARG A 461 -8.30 -2.81 50.23
CA ARG A 461 -8.57 -1.69 49.31
C ARG A 461 -7.48 -0.64 49.41
N THR A 462 -7.28 0.12 48.34
CA THR A 462 -6.31 1.22 48.32
C THR A 462 -6.89 2.50 48.93
N ALA A 463 -6.02 3.41 49.35
CA ALA A 463 -6.40 4.71 49.94
C ALA A 463 -7.41 5.47 49.06
N ALA A 464 -7.12 5.56 47.76
CA ALA A 464 -8.01 6.21 46.79
C ALA A 464 -9.39 5.54 46.69
N GLN A 465 -9.45 4.20 46.76
CA GLN A 465 -10.71 3.45 46.73
C GLN A 465 -11.52 3.69 48.02
N CYS A 466 -10.87 3.64 49.19
CA CYS A 466 -11.49 3.91 50.49
C CYS A 466 -12.09 5.32 50.53
N GLY A 467 -11.30 6.35 50.19
CA GLY A 467 -11.77 7.74 50.20
C GLY A 467 -12.84 8.05 49.16
N SER A 468 -12.78 7.42 47.98
CA SER A 468 -13.85 7.55 46.97
C SER A 468 -15.14 6.87 47.43
N LYS A 469 -15.06 5.68 48.03
CA LYS A 469 -16.24 4.95 48.49
C LYS A 469 -16.90 5.63 49.68
N PHE A 470 -16.12 6.07 50.67
CA PHE A 470 -16.66 6.69 51.89
C PHE A 470 -17.43 7.98 51.56
N ARG A 471 -16.88 8.85 50.69
CA ARG A 471 -17.60 10.03 50.19
C ARG A 471 -18.93 9.70 49.52
N ARG A 472 -18.97 8.61 48.73
CA ARG A 472 -20.24 8.16 48.12
C ARG A 472 -21.23 7.64 49.16
N LEU A 473 -20.77 6.99 50.22
CA LEU A 473 -21.64 6.53 51.32
C LEU A 473 -22.24 7.71 52.08
N GLN A 474 -21.44 8.76 52.35
CA GLN A 474 -21.94 9.98 53.00
C GLN A 474 -22.98 10.72 52.15
N ASN A 475 -22.83 10.71 50.82
CA ASN A 475 -23.77 11.36 49.90
C ASN A 475 -24.99 10.49 49.52
N SER A 476 -25.11 9.27 50.06
CA SER A 476 -26.25 8.36 49.78
C SER A 476 -27.34 8.39 50.87
N PHE A 477 -27.16 9.24 51.88
CA PHE A 477 -28.13 9.63 52.89
C PHE A 477 -28.41 11.12 52.70
#